data_AF-A0A7J7ZGK6-F1
#
_entry.id   AF-A0A7J7ZGK6-F1
#
_cell.length_a   1.000
_cell.length_b   1.000
_cell.length_c   1.000
_cell.angle_alpha   90.00
_cell.angle_beta   90.00
_cell.angle_gamma   90.00
#
_symmetry.space_group_name_H-M   'P 1'
#
loop_
_entity.id
_entity.type
_entity.pdbx_description
1 polymer ?
#
loop_
_entity_poly.entity_id
_entity_poly.type
_entity_poly.pdbx_seq_one_letter_code
_entity_poly.pdbx_strand_id
1 'polypeptide(L)'
;MIREEGYDSVFSVVRRHQFRWSEIQKGVREVTEPLNLNPAKRPRRQDWDGELYENGSFYFAKRHLIDMGYLQGGKMAYYEMRAEHSVDIDVDIDWPIAEQRVLRYGYFGKEKFKEIKLLVCSIDGCLTNGHIYVSGDQKEIISYDVKDAIGISLLKKSGIEVRLISERACSKQTLSSLKLDCKMEVNVPDKLAVVDEWRKEMGLCWKEVAYLGNEVSDEECLKKVGLSAVPADACSTAQKAVGYICKCNGGRGALREFAEHIFLLMEKVVNSCQK
;
A
#
# COMPACT_ATOMS: atom_id res chain seq x y z
N MET A 1 21.54 16.96 17.72
CA MET A 1 22.27 17.67 16.63
C MET A 1 22.07 19.19 16.61
N ILE A 2 21.04 19.79 15.97
CA ILE A 2 20.97 21.27 15.86
C ILE A 2 20.80 21.95 17.23
N ARG A 3 19.83 21.52 18.04
CA ARG A 3 19.55 22.15 19.35
C ARG A 3 20.57 21.79 20.43
N GLU A 4 20.96 20.53 20.49
CA GLU A 4 21.79 19.99 21.58
C GLU A 4 23.30 20.11 21.31
N GLU A 5 23.74 19.99 20.05
CA GLU A 5 25.16 19.95 19.66
C GLU A 5 25.59 21.21 18.89
N GLY A 6 24.63 22.13 18.67
CA GLY A 6 24.87 23.46 18.11
C GLY A 6 25.20 23.49 16.62
N TYR A 7 24.85 22.44 15.85
CA TYR A 7 25.01 22.47 14.38
C TYR A 7 24.08 23.50 13.72
N ASP A 8 24.54 24.08 12.62
CA ASP A 8 23.79 25.05 11.81
C ASP A 8 22.96 24.36 10.73
N SER A 9 23.45 23.25 10.19
CA SER A 9 22.69 22.39 9.28
C SER A 9 22.96 20.90 9.49
N VAL A 10 21.93 20.08 9.27
CA VAL A 10 21.96 18.62 9.31
C VAL A 10 21.20 18.07 8.11
N PHE A 11 21.80 17.14 7.39
CA PHE A 11 21.20 16.50 6.21
C PHE A 11 21.32 14.98 6.29
N SER A 12 20.45 14.28 5.56
CA SER A 12 20.44 12.82 5.54
C SER A 12 21.43 12.26 4.54
N VAL A 13 22.11 11.18 4.95
CA VAL A 13 23.00 10.41 4.08
C VAL A 13 22.73 8.92 4.22
N VAL A 14 23.16 8.14 3.24
CA VAL A 14 23.16 6.68 3.26
C VAL A 14 24.56 6.17 2.93
N ARG A 15 25.00 5.12 3.62
CA ARG A 15 26.28 4.48 3.34
C ARG A 15 26.16 3.54 2.15
N ARG A 16 27.06 3.72 1.18
CA ARG A 16 27.12 2.98 -0.07
C ARG A 16 28.51 2.36 -0.23
N HIS A 17 28.57 1.17 -0.80
CA HIS A 17 29.80 0.39 -0.96
C HIS A 17 30.17 0.21 -2.44
N GLN A 18 29.57 1.03 -3.30
CA GLN A 18 29.82 1.06 -4.74
C GLN A 18 31.23 1.59 -5.00
N PHE A 19 31.89 1.01 -6.00
CA PHE A 19 33.17 1.51 -6.51
C PHE A 19 32.89 2.52 -7.62
N ARG A 20 33.39 3.74 -7.45
CA ARG A 20 33.21 4.85 -8.36
C ARG A 20 34.41 4.98 -9.30
N TRP A 21 34.13 5.37 -10.54
CA TRP A 21 35.09 5.60 -11.60
C TRP A 21 34.80 6.95 -12.24
N SER A 22 35.82 7.62 -12.77
CA SER A 22 35.63 8.86 -13.51
C SER A 22 34.89 8.60 -14.82
N GLU A 23 34.01 9.53 -15.16
CA GLU A 23 33.36 9.57 -16.46
C GLU A 23 34.34 10.12 -17.51
N ILE A 24 34.31 9.55 -18.72
CA ILE A 24 35.07 10.05 -19.87
C ILE A 24 34.09 10.66 -20.87
N GLN A 25 34.36 11.88 -21.33
CA GLN A 25 33.58 12.50 -22.39
C GLN A 25 33.78 11.76 -23.73
N LYS A 26 32.68 11.45 -24.41
CA LYS A 26 32.72 10.82 -25.75
C LYS A 26 33.49 11.71 -26.73
N GLY A 27 34.52 11.15 -27.35
CA GLY A 27 35.34 11.84 -28.36
C GLY A 27 36.65 12.45 -27.82
N VAL A 28 36.86 12.43 -26.50
CA VAL A 28 38.12 12.86 -25.87
C VAL A 28 38.99 11.64 -25.55
N ARG A 29 40.31 11.72 -25.75
CA ARG A 29 41.28 10.66 -25.40
C ARG A 29 41.68 10.73 -23.92
N GLU A 30 40.69 10.69 -23.03
CA GLU A 30 40.92 10.55 -21.59
C GLU A 30 40.81 9.08 -21.17
N VAL A 31 41.44 8.73 -20.05
CA VAL A 31 41.38 7.40 -19.45
C VAL A 31 40.54 7.43 -18.18
N THR A 32 39.86 6.33 -17.86
CA THR A 32 39.02 6.25 -16.66
C THR A 32 39.89 5.95 -15.45
N GLU A 33 39.62 6.62 -14.35
CA GLU A 33 40.38 6.54 -13.11
C GLU A 33 39.45 6.14 -11.96
N PRO A 34 39.93 5.30 -11.03
CA PRO A 34 39.16 4.93 -9.86
C PRO A 34 39.05 6.13 -8.90
N LEU A 35 37.84 6.43 -8.40
CA LEU A 35 37.62 7.56 -7.49
C LEU A 35 37.74 7.17 -6.01
N ASN A 36 37.40 5.93 -5.66
CA ASN A 36 37.33 5.49 -4.25
C ASN A 36 37.91 4.09 -4.01
N LEU A 37 38.73 3.58 -4.93
CA LEU A 37 39.40 2.30 -4.79
C LEU A 37 40.82 2.32 -5.35
N ASN A 38 41.66 1.40 -4.86
CA ASN A 38 42.91 1.05 -5.52
C ASN A 38 42.73 -0.27 -6.29
N PRO A 39 42.77 -0.27 -7.64
CA PRO A 39 42.61 -1.49 -8.44
C PRO A 39 43.63 -2.59 -8.12
N ALA A 40 44.87 -2.21 -7.74
CA ALA A 40 45.92 -3.16 -7.39
C ALA A 40 45.69 -3.84 -6.01
N LYS A 41 44.85 -3.25 -5.17
CA LYS A 41 44.48 -3.77 -3.83
C LYS A 41 42.97 -3.66 -3.63
N ARG A 42 42.21 -4.15 -4.60
CA ARG A 42 40.75 -3.99 -4.61
C ARG A 42 40.12 -4.78 -3.45
N PRO A 43 39.54 -4.12 -2.43
CA PRO A 43 38.85 -4.84 -1.35
C PRO A 43 37.54 -5.44 -1.88
N ARG A 44 37.00 -6.45 -1.18
CA ARG A 44 35.58 -6.81 -1.40
C ARG A 44 34.72 -5.67 -0.87
N ARG A 45 33.48 -5.55 -1.36
CA ARG A 45 32.56 -4.49 -0.91
C ARG A 45 32.25 -4.58 0.59
N GLN A 46 32.35 -5.77 1.17
CA GLN A 46 32.13 -6.02 2.59
C GLN A 46 33.35 -5.68 3.47
N ASP A 47 34.52 -5.48 2.85
CA ASP A 47 35.79 -5.30 3.57
C ASP A 47 36.22 -3.82 3.63
N TRP A 48 35.32 -2.87 3.33
CA TRP A 48 35.61 -1.45 3.47
C TRP A 48 34.38 -0.69 3.99
N ASP A 49 34.63 0.44 4.64
CA ASP A 49 33.60 1.20 5.37
C ASP A 49 32.58 1.91 4.46
N GLY A 50 32.78 1.91 3.14
CA GLY A 50 31.91 2.61 2.21
C GLY A 50 32.05 4.14 2.27
N GLU A 51 31.23 4.80 1.46
CA GLU A 51 31.12 6.26 1.39
C GLU A 51 29.71 6.73 1.77
N LEU A 52 29.64 7.95 2.30
CA LEU A 52 28.38 8.62 2.61
C LEU A 52 27.85 9.31 1.35
N TYR A 53 26.63 8.97 0.97
CA TYR A 53 25.91 9.59 -0.13
C TYR A 53 24.72 10.35 0.43
N GLU A 54 24.61 11.63 0.10
CA GLU A 54 23.40 12.38 0.36
C GLU A 54 22.21 11.72 -0.38
N ASN A 55 21.09 11.57 0.30
CA ASN A 55 19.94 10.82 -0.20
C ASN A 55 18.63 11.62 -0.19
N GLY A 56 18.71 12.94 -0.05
CA GLY A 56 17.57 13.86 -0.18
C GLY A 56 16.41 13.69 0.80
N SER A 57 16.49 12.77 1.76
CA SER A 57 15.34 12.42 2.61
C SER A 57 14.93 13.54 3.56
N PHE A 58 15.88 14.29 4.11
CA PHE A 58 15.60 15.54 4.81
C PHE A 58 16.79 16.48 4.87
N TYR A 59 16.47 17.77 5.03
CA TYR A 59 17.42 18.84 5.30
C TYR A 59 16.87 19.70 6.44
N PHE A 60 17.70 19.95 7.44
CA PHE A 60 17.44 20.92 8.48
C PHE A 60 18.55 21.97 8.45
N ALA A 61 18.19 23.24 8.35
CA ALA A 61 19.12 24.34 8.46
C ALA A 61 18.53 25.47 9.29
N LYS A 62 19.39 26.26 9.95
CA LYS A 62 18.95 27.48 10.63
C LYS A 62 18.39 28.47 9.61
N ARG A 63 17.37 29.22 10.02
CA ARG A 63 16.63 30.17 9.16
C ARG A 63 17.54 31.07 8.32
N HIS A 64 18.58 31.65 8.91
CA HIS A 64 19.47 32.57 8.19
C HIS A 64 20.17 31.91 6.99
N LEU A 65 20.45 30.60 7.01
CA LEU A 65 21.02 29.87 5.87
C LEU A 65 19.98 29.72 4.75
N ILE A 66 18.75 29.39 5.11
CA ILE A 66 17.63 29.26 4.15
C ILE A 66 17.35 30.61 3.48
N ASP A 67 17.37 31.71 4.23
CA ASP A 67 17.15 33.06 3.70
C ASP A 67 18.24 33.47 2.67
N MET A 68 19.44 32.89 2.77
CA MET A 68 20.52 33.05 1.80
C MET A 68 20.50 32.02 0.65
N GLY A 69 19.54 31.08 0.66
CA GLY A 69 19.40 30.04 -0.36
C GLY A 69 20.24 28.77 -0.11
N TYR A 70 20.76 28.57 1.10
CA TYR A 70 21.59 27.40 1.44
C TYR A 70 20.81 26.37 2.26
N LEU A 71 20.82 25.11 1.81
CA LEU A 71 20.29 23.96 2.55
C LEU A 71 21.36 23.31 3.47
N GLN A 72 22.64 23.50 3.14
CA GLN A 72 23.79 23.10 3.93
C GLN A 72 24.75 24.28 4.09
N GLY A 73 25.23 24.53 5.31
CA GLY A 73 26.14 25.63 5.57
C GLY A 73 26.47 25.81 7.04
N GLY A 74 27.49 26.61 7.34
CA GLY A 74 27.99 26.80 8.71
C GLY A 74 28.60 25.52 9.30
N LYS A 75 28.34 25.25 10.58
CA LYS A 75 28.73 24.01 11.25
C LYS A 75 27.79 22.88 10.85
N MET A 76 28.25 21.96 10.02
CA MET A 76 27.43 20.90 9.43
C MET A 76 27.59 19.56 10.15
N ALA A 77 26.51 18.78 10.20
CA ALA A 77 26.53 17.36 10.52
C ALA A 77 25.65 16.58 9.53
N TYR A 78 25.76 15.27 9.54
CA TYR A 78 24.88 14.39 8.78
C TYR A 78 24.18 13.39 9.70
N TYR A 79 23.05 12.88 9.26
CA TYR A 79 22.39 11.73 9.87
C TYR A 79 22.44 10.55 8.91
N GLU A 80 23.14 9.49 9.30
CA GLU A 80 23.23 8.28 8.50
C GLU A 80 21.97 7.43 8.65
N MET A 81 21.19 7.36 7.57
CA MET A 81 20.00 6.53 7.47
C MET A 81 20.38 5.09 7.10
N ARG A 82 19.62 4.13 7.60
CA ARG A 82 19.74 2.73 7.17
C ARG A 82 19.35 2.62 5.68
N ALA A 83 20.08 1.79 4.94
CA ALA A 83 19.95 1.69 3.49
C ALA A 83 18.55 1.27 3.02
N GLU A 84 17.84 0.46 3.81
CA GLU A 84 16.45 0.05 3.50
C GLU A 84 15.44 1.19 3.50
N HIS A 85 15.72 2.29 4.21
CA HIS A 85 14.87 3.48 4.26
C HIS A 85 15.28 4.55 3.24
N SER A 86 16.35 4.31 2.47
CA SER A 86 16.86 5.24 1.47
C SER A 86 16.56 4.70 0.07
N VAL A 87 15.45 5.16 -0.51
CA VAL A 87 15.09 4.88 -1.91
C VAL A 87 14.88 6.19 -2.64
N ASP A 88 15.57 6.33 -3.76
CA ASP A 88 15.41 7.43 -4.70
C ASP A 88 14.44 6.94 -5.79
N ILE A 89 13.58 7.83 -6.29
CA ILE A 89 12.62 7.53 -7.36
C ILE A 89 12.91 8.51 -8.49
N ASP A 90 13.87 8.16 -9.33
CA ASP A 90 14.35 9.01 -10.42
C ASP A 90 13.71 8.61 -11.76
N VAL A 91 13.44 7.31 -11.93
CA VAL A 91 12.83 6.73 -13.13
C VAL A 91 11.69 5.77 -12.78
N ASP A 92 10.81 5.48 -13.74
CA ASP A 92 9.60 4.67 -13.51
C ASP A 92 9.87 3.28 -12.89
N ILE A 93 11.03 2.68 -13.18
CA ILE A 93 11.40 1.37 -12.61
C ILE A 93 11.75 1.43 -11.11
N ASP A 94 12.05 2.62 -10.59
CA ASP A 94 12.31 2.81 -9.16
C ASP A 94 11.02 2.74 -8.34
N TRP A 95 9.86 3.04 -8.95
CA TRP A 95 8.58 3.05 -8.25
C TRP A 95 8.21 1.68 -7.66
N PRO A 96 8.21 0.57 -8.42
CA PRO A 96 8.01 -0.76 -7.84
C PRO A 96 9.02 -1.11 -6.74
N ILE A 97 10.28 -0.66 -6.86
CA ILE A 97 11.32 -0.91 -5.86
C ILE A 97 11.00 -0.14 -4.57
N ALA A 98 10.62 1.12 -4.70
CA ALA A 98 10.22 1.98 -3.59
C ALA A 98 8.97 1.43 -2.89
N GLU A 99 7.94 1.03 -3.66
CA GLU A 99 6.73 0.40 -3.14
C GLU A 99 7.07 -0.84 -2.30
N GLN A 100 7.88 -1.76 -2.82
CA GLN A 100 8.27 -2.97 -2.10
C GLN A 100 9.10 -2.66 -0.84
N ARG A 101 9.95 -1.63 -0.88
CA ARG A 101 10.70 -1.19 0.32
C ARG A 101 9.80 -0.55 1.35
N VAL A 102 8.86 0.30 0.95
CA VAL A 102 7.87 0.89 1.86
C VAL A 102 7.01 -0.22 2.46
N LEU A 103 6.55 -1.19 1.66
CA LEU A 103 5.85 -2.35 2.18
C LEU A 103 6.72 -3.09 3.20
N ARG A 104 7.97 -3.41 2.91
CA ARG A 104 8.79 -4.25 3.80
C ARG A 104 9.35 -3.52 5.03
N TYR A 105 9.74 -2.25 4.89
CA TYR A 105 10.52 -1.48 5.87
C TYR A 105 9.94 -0.10 6.16
N GLY A 106 8.93 0.33 5.42
CA GLY A 106 8.30 1.65 5.57
C GLY A 106 7.62 1.81 6.91
N TYR A 107 7.45 3.07 7.30
CA TYR A 107 6.76 3.45 8.52
C TYR A 107 5.30 3.77 8.20
N PHE A 108 4.37 3.00 8.76
CA PHE A 108 2.93 3.12 8.53
C PHE A 108 2.19 3.91 9.63
N GLY A 109 2.91 4.77 10.37
CA GLY A 109 2.35 5.58 11.47
C GLY A 109 2.53 4.96 12.86
N LYS A 110 2.24 5.75 13.91
CA LYS A 110 2.25 5.30 15.32
C LYS A 110 1.04 4.46 15.68
N GLU A 111 -0.04 4.62 14.91
CA GLU A 111 -1.26 3.87 15.15
C GLU A 111 -1.04 2.43 14.71
N LYS A 112 -1.07 1.50 15.67
CA LYS A 112 -1.02 0.08 15.36
C LYS A 112 -2.14 -0.24 14.40
N PHE A 113 -1.80 -0.76 13.22
CA PHE A 113 -2.76 -1.38 12.32
C PHE A 113 -3.55 -2.40 13.15
N LYS A 114 -4.87 -2.19 13.25
CA LYS A 114 -5.72 -3.13 13.99
C LYS A 114 -5.95 -4.33 13.10
N GLU A 115 -6.01 -5.49 13.74
CA GLU A 115 -6.38 -6.73 13.07
C GLU A 115 -7.76 -6.57 12.43
N ILE A 116 -7.85 -6.81 11.12
CA ILE A 116 -9.11 -6.79 10.40
C ILE A 116 -9.91 -8.01 10.82
N LYS A 117 -11.17 -7.81 11.19
CA LYS A 117 -12.09 -8.87 11.63
C LYS A 117 -13.32 -9.01 10.74
N LEU A 118 -13.62 -7.99 9.95
CA LEU A 118 -14.73 -7.96 9.02
C LEU A 118 -14.26 -7.40 7.68
N LEU A 119 -14.46 -8.15 6.60
CA LEU A 119 -14.42 -7.64 5.23
C LEU A 119 -15.86 -7.49 4.72
N VAL A 120 -16.21 -6.29 4.27
CA VAL A 120 -17.43 -6.04 3.49
C VAL A 120 -17.06 -5.88 2.02
N CYS A 121 -17.79 -6.57 1.14
CA CYS A 121 -17.56 -6.49 -0.30
C CYS A 121 -18.85 -6.15 -1.05
N SER A 122 -18.79 -5.14 -1.93
CA SER A 122 -19.86 -4.88 -2.89
C SER A 122 -20.02 -6.08 -3.83
N ILE A 123 -21.25 -6.47 -4.17
CA ILE A 123 -21.47 -7.61 -5.06
C ILE A 123 -21.14 -7.21 -6.50
N ASP A 124 -21.86 -6.23 -7.03
CA ASP A 124 -21.81 -5.85 -8.43
C ASP A 124 -20.59 -4.96 -8.71
N GLY A 125 -19.66 -5.47 -9.50
CA GLY A 125 -18.43 -4.74 -9.89
C GLY A 125 -17.24 -4.92 -8.93
N CYS A 126 -17.39 -5.68 -7.83
CA CYS A 126 -16.27 -6.15 -7.02
C CYS A 126 -16.18 -7.68 -7.00
N LEU A 127 -17.18 -8.36 -6.43
CA LEU A 127 -17.27 -9.82 -6.48
C LEU A 127 -17.58 -10.33 -7.89
N THR A 128 -18.45 -9.60 -8.60
CA THR A 128 -18.76 -9.84 -10.01
C THR A 128 -18.10 -8.79 -10.89
N ASN A 129 -18.09 -9.03 -12.20
CA ASN A 129 -17.59 -8.08 -13.19
C ASN A 129 -18.61 -6.97 -13.55
N GLY A 130 -19.71 -6.86 -12.79
CA GLY A 130 -20.78 -5.87 -13.03
C GLY A 130 -21.75 -6.23 -14.16
N HIS A 131 -21.50 -7.31 -14.92
CA HIS A 131 -22.44 -7.76 -15.94
C HIS A 131 -23.60 -8.52 -15.32
N ILE A 132 -24.81 -8.18 -15.76
CA ILE A 132 -26.04 -8.87 -15.41
C ILE A 132 -26.65 -9.40 -16.70
N TYR A 133 -26.79 -10.72 -16.80
CA TYR A 133 -27.44 -11.36 -17.93
C TYR A 133 -28.89 -11.63 -17.57
N VAL A 134 -29.81 -11.00 -18.29
CA VAL A 134 -31.26 -11.10 -18.05
C VAL A 134 -31.91 -11.93 -19.16
N SER A 135 -32.61 -12.99 -18.77
CA SER A 135 -33.39 -13.85 -19.67
C SER A 135 -34.78 -13.24 -19.95
N GLY A 136 -35.46 -13.68 -21.01
CA GLY A 136 -36.81 -13.22 -21.37
C GLY A 136 -37.88 -13.51 -20.31
N ASP A 137 -37.61 -14.44 -19.39
CA ASP A 137 -38.43 -14.74 -18.21
C ASP A 137 -37.97 -14.00 -16.93
N GLN A 138 -37.20 -12.92 -17.09
CA GLN A 138 -36.65 -12.08 -16.01
C GLN A 138 -35.72 -12.81 -15.03
N LYS A 139 -35.20 -14.00 -15.40
CA LYS A 139 -34.13 -14.64 -14.64
C LYS A 139 -32.82 -13.91 -14.85
N GLU A 140 -32.10 -13.68 -13.76
CA GLU A 140 -30.79 -13.05 -13.77
C GLU A 140 -29.68 -14.08 -13.54
N ILE A 141 -28.64 -13.99 -14.37
CA ILE A 141 -27.39 -14.74 -14.20
C ILE A 141 -26.27 -13.74 -13.93
N ILE A 142 -25.52 -14.01 -12.86
CA ILE A 142 -24.29 -13.33 -12.49
C ILE A 142 -23.18 -14.37 -12.34
N SER A 143 -21.92 -13.94 -12.44
CA SER A 143 -20.76 -14.81 -12.26
C SER A 143 -19.75 -14.19 -11.28
N TYR A 144 -18.96 -15.06 -10.65
CA TYR A 144 -17.85 -14.70 -9.79
C TYR A 144 -16.62 -15.54 -10.16
N ASP A 145 -15.42 -15.06 -9.83
CA ASP A 145 -14.18 -15.79 -10.08
C ASP A 145 -13.91 -16.82 -8.95
N VAL A 146 -13.46 -18.02 -9.32
CA VAL A 146 -13.07 -19.06 -8.37
C VAL A 146 -11.93 -18.58 -7.47
N LYS A 147 -11.03 -17.73 -7.97
CA LYS A 147 -9.95 -17.12 -7.18
C LYS A 147 -10.51 -16.29 -6.02
N ASP A 148 -11.54 -15.49 -6.30
CA ASP A 148 -12.21 -14.65 -5.29
C ASP A 148 -12.92 -15.51 -4.25
N ALA A 149 -13.58 -16.60 -4.66
CA ALA A 149 -14.16 -17.57 -3.73
C ALA A 149 -13.11 -18.23 -2.82
N ILE A 150 -11.93 -18.55 -3.35
CA ILE A 150 -10.80 -19.04 -2.53
C ILE A 150 -10.34 -17.93 -1.56
N GLY A 151 -10.26 -16.68 -2.01
CA GLY A 151 -9.93 -15.53 -1.15
C GLY A 151 -10.88 -15.40 0.04
N ILE A 152 -12.18 -15.47 -0.20
CA ILE A 152 -13.23 -15.51 0.85
C ILE A 152 -12.98 -16.68 1.81
N SER A 153 -12.73 -17.88 1.29
CA SER A 153 -12.49 -19.06 2.13
C SER A 153 -11.25 -18.90 3.02
N LEU A 154 -10.17 -18.32 2.50
CA LEU A 154 -8.95 -18.06 3.26
C LEU A 154 -9.19 -17.05 4.39
N LEU A 155 -9.89 -15.95 4.09
CA LEU A 155 -10.25 -14.93 5.10
C LEU A 155 -11.07 -15.55 6.23
N LYS A 156 -12.11 -16.32 5.90
CA LYS A 156 -12.93 -17.01 6.90
C LYS A 156 -12.13 -17.99 7.73
N LYS A 157 -11.22 -18.78 7.13
CA LYS A 157 -10.33 -19.70 7.86
C LYS A 157 -9.38 -18.99 8.82
N SER A 158 -9.03 -17.74 8.54
CA SER A 158 -8.22 -16.90 9.42
C SER A 158 -9.02 -16.19 10.52
N GLY A 159 -10.34 -16.39 10.60
CA GLY A 159 -11.21 -15.75 11.58
C GLY A 159 -11.77 -14.39 11.16
N ILE A 160 -11.61 -14.00 9.89
CA ILE A 160 -12.16 -12.77 9.32
C ILE A 160 -13.54 -13.08 8.73
N GLU A 161 -14.57 -12.45 9.26
CA GLU A 161 -15.92 -12.54 8.72
C GLU A 161 -15.99 -11.83 7.36
N VAL A 162 -16.68 -12.42 6.39
CA VAL A 162 -16.90 -11.81 5.08
C VAL A 162 -18.39 -11.60 4.86
N ARG A 163 -18.79 -10.36 4.60
CA ARG A 163 -20.19 -9.99 4.31
C ARG A 163 -20.30 -9.31 2.95
N LEU A 164 -21.38 -9.59 2.23
CA LEU A 164 -21.62 -9.06 0.89
C LEU A 164 -22.77 -8.05 0.91
N ILE A 165 -22.63 -6.96 0.17
CA ILE A 165 -23.64 -5.89 0.13
C ILE A 165 -23.94 -5.45 -1.31
N SER A 166 -25.19 -5.13 -1.62
CA SER A 166 -25.56 -4.51 -2.90
C SER A 166 -26.74 -3.55 -2.75
N GLU A 167 -26.71 -2.47 -3.51
CA GLU A 167 -27.87 -1.57 -3.65
C GLU A 167 -28.95 -2.20 -4.52
N ARG A 168 -28.55 -3.10 -5.41
CA ARG A 168 -29.44 -3.74 -6.36
C ARG A 168 -30.28 -4.80 -5.66
N ALA A 169 -31.55 -4.87 -5.99
CA ALA A 169 -32.44 -5.95 -5.58
C ALA A 169 -32.09 -7.24 -6.35
N CYS A 170 -31.07 -7.96 -5.91
CA CYS A 170 -30.71 -9.27 -6.46
C CYS A 170 -31.70 -10.34 -5.97
N SER A 171 -32.02 -11.32 -6.82
CA SER A 171 -32.85 -12.45 -6.40
C SER A 171 -32.15 -13.26 -5.30
N LYS A 172 -32.86 -13.54 -4.19
CA LYS A 172 -32.33 -14.38 -3.10
C LYS A 172 -31.91 -15.76 -3.58
N GLN A 173 -32.59 -16.30 -4.60
CA GLN A 173 -32.27 -17.59 -5.22
C GLN A 173 -30.89 -17.54 -5.90
N THR A 174 -30.61 -16.50 -6.68
CA THR A 174 -29.33 -16.29 -7.35
C THR A 174 -28.19 -16.18 -6.34
N LEU A 175 -28.39 -15.40 -5.26
CA LEU A 175 -27.38 -15.23 -4.21
C LEU A 175 -27.12 -16.51 -3.41
N SER A 176 -28.17 -17.24 -3.03
CA SER A 176 -28.02 -18.50 -2.30
C SER A 176 -27.26 -19.58 -3.09
N SER A 177 -27.32 -19.49 -4.42
CA SER A 177 -26.64 -20.42 -5.33
C SER A 177 -25.13 -20.20 -5.39
N LEU A 178 -24.62 -19.06 -4.89
CA LEU A 178 -23.19 -18.74 -4.88
C LEU A 178 -22.39 -19.68 -3.95
N LYS A 179 -23.02 -20.28 -2.94
CA LYS A 179 -22.39 -21.21 -1.97
C LYS A 179 -21.11 -20.67 -1.30
N LEU A 180 -21.01 -19.35 -1.14
CA LEU A 180 -19.88 -18.68 -0.48
C LEU A 180 -20.00 -18.65 1.04
N ASP A 181 -21.15 -19.04 1.60
CA ASP A 181 -21.42 -19.05 3.04
C ASP A 181 -21.14 -17.69 3.71
N CYS A 182 -21.54 -16.61 3.05
CA CYS A 182 -21.37 -15.24 3.56
C CYS A 182 -22.74 -14.65 3.90
N LYS A 183 -22.82 -13.82 4.95
CA LYS A 183 -24.02 -12.99 5.18
C LYS A 183 -24.12 -11.99 4.02
N MET A 184 -25.29 -11.91 3.40
CA MET A 184 -25.54 -11.01 2.26
C MET A 184 -26.73 -10.12 2.54
N GLU A 185 -26.63 -8.85 2.18
CA GLU A 185 -27.75 -7.91 2.25
C GLU A 185 -27.83 -7.11 0.94
N VAL A 186 -29.04 -7.10 0.37
CA VAL A 186 -29.30 -6.54 -0.96
C VAL A 186 -30.49 -5.61 -0.90
N ASN A 187 -30.66 -4.79 -1.94
CA ASN A 187 -31.61 -3.68 -1.93
C ASN A 187 -31.30 -2.67 -0.81
N VAL A 188 -30.01 -2.36 -0.64
CA VAL A 188 -29.51 -1.46 0.42
C VAL A 188 -29.19 -0.08 -0.17
N PRO A 189 -30.05 0.94 0.01
CA PRO A 189 -29.78 2.30 -0.47
C PRO A 189 -28.76 3.06 0.40
N ASP A 190 -28.68 2.73 1.69
CA ASP A 190 -27.70 3.31 2.62
C ASP A 190 -26.75 2.21 3.11
N LYS A 191 -25.70 1.95 2.31
CA LYS A 191 -24.70 0.93 2.65
C LYS A 191 -23.98 1.24 3.95
N LEU A 192 -23.78 2.52 4.26
CA LEU A 192 -23.07 2.94 5.46
C LEU A 192 -23.85 2.57 6.73
N ALA A 193 -25.16 2.77 6.74
CA ALA A 193 -26.01 2.37 7.86
C ALA A 193 -25.92 0.87 8.13
N VAL A 194 -26.00 0.04 7.09
CA VAL A 194 -25.92 -1.43 7.20
C VAL A 194 -24.55 -1.88 7.68
N VAL A 195 -23.46 -1.30 7.16
CA VAL A 195 -22.11 -1.62 7.63
C VAL A 195 -21.90 -1.20 9.08
N ASP A 196 -22.44 -0.05 9.51
CA ASP A 196 -22.37 0.39 10.90
C ASP A 196 -23.17 -0.55 11.83
N GLU A 197 -24.30 -1.08 11.37
CA GLU A 197 -25.06 -2.10 12.10
C GLU A 197 -24.24 -3.39 12.27
N TRP A 198 -23.67 -3.93 11.19
CA TRP A 198 -22.84 -5.13 11.25
C TRP A 198 -21.60 -4.94 12.13
N ARG A 199 -20.98 -3.76 12.05
CA ARG A 199 -19.87 -3.38 12.92
C ARG A 199 -20.29 -3.40 14.39
N LYS A 200 -21.45 -2.83 14.74
CA LYS A 200 -21.98 -2.82 16.11
C LYS A 200 -22.37 -4.22 16.59
N GLU A 201 -23.02 -5.01 15.74
CA GLU A 201 -23.39 -6.42 15.97
C GLU A 201 -22.17 -7.24 16.42
N MET A 202 -21.03 -7.02 15.77
CA MET A 202 -19.78 -7.71 16.05
C MET A 202 -18.90 -7.04 17.13
N GLY A 203 -19.34 -5.91 17.71
CA GLY A 203 -18.56 -5.16 18.69
C GLY A 203 -17.25 -4.56 18.15
N LEU A 204 -17.19 -4.27 16.85
CA LEU A 204 -15.99 -3.80 16.16
C LEU A 204 -15.88 -2.26 16.18
N CYS A 205 -14.65 -1.75 16.12
CA CYS A 205 -14.41 -0.37 15.70
C CYS A 205 -14.16 -0.29 14.19
N TRP A 206 -14.33 0.89 13.60
CA TRP A 206 -14.13 1.09 12.16
C TRP A 206 -12.75 0.65 11.65
N LYS A 207 -11.71 0.75 12.50
CA LYS A 207 -10.35 0.32 12.17
C LYS A 207 -10.18 -1.19 11.99
N GLU A 208 -11.13 -2.00 12.47
CA GLU A 208 -11.14 -3.47 12.33
C GLU A 208 -12.00 -3.93 11.14
N VAL A 209 -12.58 -2.99 10.39
CA VAL A 209 -13.41 -3.25 9.22
C VAL A 209 -12.59 -2.93 7.96
N ALA A 210 -12.64 -3.82 6.98
CA ALA A 210 -12.17 -3.62 5.63
C ALA A 210 -13.36 -3.53 4.66
N TYR A 211 -13.23 -2.75 3.59
CA TYR A 211 -14.27 -2.60 2.56
C TYR A 211 -13.70 -2.63 1.15
N LEU A 212 -14.28 -3.47 0.29
CA LEU A 212 -14.03 -3.50 -1.15
C LEU A 212 -15.27 -2.99 -1.90
N GLY A 213 -15.14 -1.83 -2.53
CA GLY A 213 -16.23 -1.13 -3.24
C GLY A 213 -15.80 -0.69 -4.63
N ASN A 214 -16.75 -0.18 -5.42
CA ASN A 214 -16.47 0.25 -6.80
C ASN A 214 -17.29 1.46 -7.26
N GLU A 215 -18.35 1.82 -6.54
CA GLU A 215 -19.28 2.88 -6.94
C GLU A 215 -19.26 4.09 -6.00
N VAL A 216 -19.90 5.18 -6.45
CA VAL A 216 -20.06 6.40 -5.65
C VAL A 216 -20.81 6.11 -4.34
N SER A 217 -21.75 5.17 -4.36
CA SER A 217 -22.49 4.74 -3.18
C SER A 217 -21.63 4.04 -2.12
N ASP A 218 -20.44 3.57 -2.49
CA ASP A 218 -19.48 2.98 -1.54
C ASP A 218 -18.59 4.04 -0.87
N GLU A 219 -18.54 5.27 -1.39
CA GLU A 219 -17.56 6.31 -1.01
C GLU A 219 -17.52 6.57 0.51
N GLU A 220 -18.67 6.71 1.14
CA GLU A 220 -18.77 6.98 2.58
C GLU A 220 -18.33 5.79 3.43
N CYS A 221 -18.53 4.55 2.96
CA CYS A 221 -17.98 3.36 3.59
C CYS A 221 -16.45 3.33 3.44
N LEU A 222 -15.96 3.53 2.21
CA LEU A 222 -14.54 3.48 1.86
C LEU A 222 -13.71 4.48 2.66
N LYS A 223 -14.24 5.68 2.92
CA LYS A 223 -13.56 6.71 3.73
C LYS A 223 -13.53 6.40 5.23
N LYS A 224 -14.46 5.60 5.75
CA LYS A 224 -14.63 5.38 7.19
C LYS A 224 -13.90 4.15 7.72
N VAL A 225 -13.80 3.10 6.91
CA VAL A 225 -13.20 1.82 7.33
C VAL A 225 -11.69 1.92 7.55
N GLY A 226 -11.13 0.97 8.30
CA GLY A 226 -9.69 0.91 8.61
C GLY A 226 -8.83 0.56 7.41
N LEU A 227 -9.38 -0.21 6.48
CA LEU A 227 -8.73 -0.57 5.23
C LEU A 227 -9.75 -0.55 4.10
N SER A 228 -9.50 0.29 3.09
CA SER A 228 -10.39 0.41 1.94
C SER A 228 -9.66 0.11 0.65
N ALA A 229 -10.36 -0.59 -0.24
CA ALA A 229 -9.87 -0.88 -1.56
C ALA A 229 -10.95 -0.80 -2.62
N VAL A 230 -10.52 -0.64 -3.87
CA VAL A 230 -11.37 -0.78 -5.05
C VAL A 230 -10.72 -1.63 -6.14
N PRO A 231 -11.49 -2.30 -7.00
CA PRO A 231 -10.99 -2.90 -8.23
C PRO A 231 -10.42 -1.86 -9.21
N ALA A 232 -9.57 -2.30 -10.13
CA ALA A 232 -8.91 -1.44 -11.12
C ALA A 232 -9.89 -0.65 -12.01
N ASP A 233 -11.08 -1.21 -12.25
CA ASP A 233 -12.14 -0.65 -13.09
C ASP A 233 -13.25 0.07 -12.31
N ALA A 234 -13.03 0.35 -11.02
CA ALA A 234 -13.93 1.16 -10.21
C ALA A 234 -14.07 2.60 -10.72
N CYS A 235 -15.18 3.25 -10.37
CA CYS A 235 -15.40 4.64 -10.78
C CYS A 235 -14.36 5.59 -10.14
N SER A 236 -14.06 6.70 -10.83
CA SER A 236 -12.98 7.62 -10.39
C SER A 236 -13.19 8.18 -8.98
N THR A 237 -14.44 8.33 -8.54
CA THR A 237 -14.79 8.81 -7.20
C THR A 237 -14.39 7.78 -6.14
N ALA A 238 -14.73 6.50 -6.37
CA ALA A 238 -14.36 5.41 -5.47
C ALA A 238 -12.85 5.22 -5.41
N GLN A 239 -12.13 5.30 -6.55
CA GLN A 239 -10.66 5.24 -6.58
C GLN A 239 -9.99 6.32 -5.75
N LYS A 240 -10.54 7.55 -5.73
CA LYS A 240 -10.00 8.66 -4.92
C LYS A 240 -10.27 8.51 -3.43
N ALA A 241 -11.21 7.65 -3.04
CA ALA A 241 -11.64 7.47 -1.66
C ALA A 241 -10.84 6.39 -0.91
N VAL A 242 -9.95 5.66 -1.58
CA VAL A 242 -9.28 4.48 -1.01
C VAL A 242 -7.77 4.61 -0.89
N GLY A 243 -7.21 3.81 0.02
CA GLY A 243 -5.76 3.67 0.19
C GLY A 243 -5.13 2.59 -0.70
N TYR A 244 -5.94 1.71 -1.29
CA TYR A 244 -5.45 0.61 -2.13
C TYR A 244 -6.32 0.44 -3.39
N ILE A 245 -5.73 0.53 -4.56
CA ILE A 245 -6.40 0.22 -5.83
C ILE A 245 -5.84 -1.10 -6.32
N CYS A 246 -6.70 -2.10 -6.47
CA CYS A 246 -6.29 -3.41 -6.96
C CYS A 246 -5.77 -3.31 -8.40
N LYS A 247 -4.86 -4.21 -8.78
CA LYS A 247 -4.45 -4.40 -10.17
C LYS A 247 -5.51 -5.18 -10.95
N CYS A 248 -6.23 -6.07 -10.27
CA CYS A 248 -7.33 -6.83 -10.85
C CYS A 248 -8.64 -6.03 -10.91
N ASN A 249 -9.42 -6.29 -11.96
CA ASN A 249 -10.78 -5.80 -12.14
C ASN A 249 -11.80 -6.59 -11.29
N GLY A 250 -13.00 -6.02 -11.14
CA GLY A 250 -14.14 -6.68 -10.49
C GLY A 250 -14.46 -8.04 -11.09
N GLY A 251 -14.70 -9.05 -10.25
CA GLY A 251 -14.99 -10.43 -10.66
C GLY A 251 -13.89 -11.11 -11.46
N ARG A 252 -12.64 -10.63 -11.34
CA ARG A 252 -11.44 -11.19 -12.00
C ARG A 252 -10.26 -11.34 -11.04
N GLY A 253 -10.52 -11.55 -9.74
CA GLY A 253 -9.47 -11.71 -8.73
C GLY A 253 -9.23 -10.50 -7.83
N ALA A 254 -10.00 -9.41 -7.94
CA ALA A 254 -9.82 -8.21 -7.11
C ALA A 254 -10.04 -8.50 -5.61
N LEU A 255 -11.01 -9.35 -5.27
CA LEU A 255 -11.24 -9.74 -3.87
C LEU A 255 -10.10 -10.62 -3.38
N ARG A 256 -9.62 -11.56 -4.19
CA ARG A 256 -8.46 -12.39 -3.86
C ARG A 256 -7.20 -11.54 -3.62
N GLU A 257 -6.93 -10.59 -4.50
CA GLU A 257 -5.81 -9.66 -4.36
C GLU A 257 -5.91 -8.87 -3.05
N PHE A 258 -7.10 -8.35 -2.75
CA PHE A 258 -7.31 -7.60 -1.52
C PHE A 258 -7.20 -8.47 -0.26
N ALA A 259 -7.64 -9.73 -0.33
CA ALA A 259 -7.44 -10.69 0.75
C ALA A 259 -5.95 -10.93 1.04
N GLU A 260 -5.13 -11.11 -0.01
CA GLU A 260 -3.68 -11.23 0.12
C GLU A 260 -3.05 -9.96 0.71
N HIS A 261 -3.53 -8.78 0.30
CA HIS A 261 -3.10 -7.51 0.89
C HIS A 261 -3.42 -7.42 2.40
N ILE A 262 -4.61 -7.84 2.82
CA ILE A 262 -5.00 -7.92 4.24
C ILE A 262 -4.03 -8.83 5.02
N PHE A 263 -3.73 -10.02 4.51
CA PHE A 263 -2.80 -10.95 5.16
C PHE A 263 -1.39 -10.36 5.31
N LEU A 264 -0.87 -9.71 4.26
CA LEU A 264 0.44 -9.06 4.30
C LEU A 264 0.52 -7.95 5.35
N LEU A 265 -0.58 -7.22 5.58
CA LEU A 265 -0.64 -6.21 6.63
C LEU A 265 -0.73 -6.86 8.02
N MET A 266 -1.49 -7.94 8.18
CA MET A 266 -1.60 -8.67 9.44
C MET A 266 -0.30 -9.33 9.88
N GLU A 267 0.47 -9.94 8.95
CA GLU A 267 1.79 -10.53 9.27
C GLU A 267 2.74 -9.49 9.90
N LYS A 268 2.68 -8.23 9.44
CA LYS A 268 3.49 -7.16 10.01
C LYS A 268 3.06 -6.78 11.41
N VAL A 269 1.76 -6.81 11.72
CA VAL A 269 1.25 -6.54 13.08
C VAL A 269 1.81 -7.58 14.04
N VAL A 270 1.73 -8.86 13.69
CA VAL A 270 2.26 -9.96 14.50
C VAL A 270 3.77 -9.78 14.73
N ASN A 271 4.53 -9.51 13.68
CA ASN A 271 5.98 -9.30 13.77
C ASN A 271 6.38 -8.05 14.57
N SER A 272 5.53 -7.01 14.58
CA SER A 272 5.76 -5.78 15.36
C SER A 272 5.46 -5.94 16.85
N CYS A 273 4.57 -6.86 17.23
CA CYS A 273 4.22 -7.15 18.62
C CYS A 273 5.21 -8.12 19.30
N GLN A 274 6.05 -8.81 18.53
CA GLN A 274 7.06 -9.75 19.01
C GLN A 274 8.45 -9.11 19.25
N LYS A 275 8.62 -7.82 18.92
CA LYS A 275 9.82 -7.03 19.21
C LYS A 275 9.56 -6.09 20.38
#